data_AF-A0A917KNQ3-F1
#
_entry.id   AF-A0A917KNQ3-F1
#
_cell.length_a   1.000
_cell.length_b   1.000
_cell.length_c   1.000
_cell.angle_alpha   90.00
_cell.angle_beta   90.00
_cell.angle_gamma   90.00
#
_symmetry.space_group_name_H-M   'P 1'
#
loop_
_entity.id
_entity.type
_entity.pdbx_description
1 polymer ?
#
loop_
_entity_poly.entity_id
_entity_poly.type
_entity_poly.pdbx_seq_one_letter_code
_entity_poly.pdbx_strand_id
1 'polypeptide(L)'
;MPSLAIVDLAAARRPGRDILAAAQCVLSRRREAPADLAATCEQALRDATGAAAGDMPEARAARAIAAAVERHGASYPPGHEPAYHDRHHQAETILAMGWLAGLARRLGLLDAREAMLSVAAMAGHDLLHDGSVGGPRGALEQRSADVAAAIAEAEGLDQRGIATIRRIIMATTWPWEEAEAPDLPCRLAREADLFGSAMPELGPRLARQLVQELAAAGQEDAGSVATHAARLALLRTLPEPSPPAAMLGLAAARADQLAAYCAVARSLNLEQPSADAAAAVLDVLDPADAEALLAAAAAA
;
A
#
# COMPACT_ATOMS: atom_id res chain seq x y z
N MET A 1 17.86 -13.97 -2.00
CA MET A 1 17.40 -14.28 -3.37
C MET A 1 17.73 -13.09 -4.26
N PRO A 2 18.32 -13.30 -5.44
CA PRO A 2 18.59 -12.21 -6.37
C PRO A 2 17.26 -11.55 -6.73
N SER A 3 17.22 -10.22 -6.70
CA SER A 3 16.06 -9.42 -7.08
C SER A 3 15.63 -9.80 -8.50
N LEU A 4 14.60 -10.63 -8.61
CA LEU A 4 13.75 -10.61 -9.79
C LEU A 4 12.95 -9.32 -9.63
N ALA A 5 13.22 -8.33 -10.48
CA ALA A 5 12.43 -7.11 -10.47
C ALA A 5 10.97 -7.54 -10.70
N ILE A 6 10.08 -7.24 -9.75
CA ILE A 6 8.66 -7.63 -9.80
C ILE A 6 8.03 -7.22 -11.13
N VAL A 7 8.45 -6.06 -11.66
CA VAL A 7 8.07 -5.53 -12.98
C VAL A 7 8.47 -6.47 -14.13
N ASP A 8 9.62 -7.12 -14.06
CA ASP A 8 10.09 -8.08 -15.07
C ASP A 8 9.31 -9.39 -15.02
N LEU A 9 8.99 -9.89 -13.82
CA LEU A 9 8.12 -11.06 -13.66
C LEU A 9 6.73 -10.83 -14.25
N ALA A 10 6.15 -9.66 -13.96
CA ALA A 10 4.87 -9.25 -14.51
C ALA A 10 4.91 -9.05 -16.03
N ALA A 11 5.95 -8.42 -16.56
CA ALA A 11 6.12 -8.23 -18.01
C ALA A 11 6.34 -9.55 -18.76
N ALA A 12 6.97 -10.54 -18.12
CA ALA A 12 7.11 -11.90 -18.63
C ALA A 12 5.80 -12.70 -18.62
N ARG A 13 4.66 -12.09 -18.22
CA ARG A 13 3.33 -12.71 -18.14
C ARG A 13 3.31 -13.99 -17.31
N ARG A 14 4.09 -14.00 -16.22
CA ARG A 14 3.98 -15.05 -15.20
C ARG A 14 2.57 -15.04 -14.61
N PRO A 15 2.09 -16.15 -14.02
CA PRO A 15 0.83 -16.15 -13.30
C PRO A 15 0.81 -15.03 -12.24
N GLY A 16 -0.27 -14.24 -12.20
CA GLY A 16 -0.40 -13.12 -11.25
C GLY A 16 -0.15 -13.54 -9.79
N ARG A 17 -0.55 -14.77 -9.43
CA ARG A 17 -0.31 -15.36 -8.10
C ARG A 17 1.17 -15.47 -7.75
N ASP A 18 2.01 -15.92 -8.69
CA ASP A 18 3.46 -16.02 -8.48
C ASP A 18 4.09 -14.64 -8.26
N ILE A 19 3.64 -13.66 -9.03
CA ILE A 19 4.13 -12.27 -8.97
C ILE A 19 3.75 -11.65 -7.63
N LEU A 20 2.51 -11.81 -7.21
CA LEU A 20 2.05 -11.31 -5.92
C LEU A 20 2.78 -11.98 -4.75
N ALA A 21 2.97 -13.29 -4.80
CA ALA A 21 3.73 -14.01 -3.77
C ALA A 21 5.18 -13.49 -3.68
N ALA A 22 5.82 -13.22 -4.81
CA ALA A 22 7.13 -12.60 -4.85
C ALA A 22 7.10 -11.18 -4.26
N ALA A 23 6.11 -10.37 -4.61
CA ALA A 23 5.94 -9.02 -4.06
C ALA A 23 5.71 -9.05 -2.54
N GLN A 24 4.83 -9.92 -2.05
CA GLN A 24 4.58 -10.12 -0.62
C GLN A 24 5.84 -10.54 0.13
N CYS A 25 6.66 -11.42 -0.47
CA CYS A 25 7.95 -11.82 0.10
C CYS A 25 8.93 -10.63 0.21
N VAL A 26 8.97 -9.76 -0.81
CA VAL A 26 9.80 -8.55 -0.78
C VAL A 26 9.35 -7.60 0.33
N LEU A 27 8.06 -7.28 0.41
CA LEU A 27 7.52 -6.37 1.42
C LEU A 27 7.65 -6.95 2.83
N SER A 28 7.35 -8.23 3.02
CA SER A 28 7.46 -8.90 4.33
C SER A 28 8.89 -8.89 4.85
N ARG A 29 9.88 -9.20 4.01
CA ARG A 29 11.31 -9.13 4.39
C ARG A 29 11.76 -7.71 4.69
N ARG A 30 11.16 -6.70 4.04
CA ARG A 30 11.51 -5.30 4.30
C ARG A 30 11.19 -4.89 5.73
N ARG A 31 10.13 -5.44 6.32
CA ARG A 31 9.76 -5.24 7.74
C ARG A 31 10.66 -5.99 8.72
N GLU A 32 11.48 -6.93 8.26
CA GLU A 32 12.41 -7.69 9.12
C GLU A 32 13.77 -6.99 9.31
N ALA A 33 14.05 -5.96 8.51
CA ALA A 33 15.23 -5.13 8.57
C ALA A 33 14.86 -3.70 8.99
N PRO A 34 15.81 -2.83 9.41
CA PRO A 34 15.53 -1.42 9.59
C PRO A 34 14.95 -0.79 8.32
N ALA A 35 14.03 0.18 8.49
CA ALA A 35 13.57 0.99 7.37
C ALA A 35 14.76 1.72 6.72
N ASP A 36 14.72 1.84 5.39
CA ASP A 36 15.75 2.51 4.61
C ASP A 36 15.07 3.16 3.39
N LEU A 37 14.50 4.34 3.63
CA LEU A 37 13.71 5.04 2.63
C LEU A 37 14.56 5.46 1.42
N ALA A 38 15.86 5.70 1.62
CA ALA A 38 16.79 6.05 0.55
C ALA A 38 16.95 4.91 -0.46
N ALA A 39 17.32 3.70 -0.01
CA ALA A 39 17.48 2.56 -0.91
C ALA A 39 16.14 2.13 -1.53
N THR A 40 15.04 2.22 -0.78
CA THR A 40 13.69 1.97 -1.30
C THR A 40 13.34 2.95 -2.41
N CYS A 41 13.57 4.25 -2.22
CA CYS A 41 13.28 5.27 -3.22
C CYS A 41 14.09 5.04 -4.51
N GLU A 42 15.39 4.73 -4.40
CA GLU A 42 16.21 4.39 -5.56
C GLU A 42 15.73 3.12 -6.29
N GLN A 43 15.26 2.12 -5.55
CA GLN A 43 14.69 0.92 -6.16
C GLN A 43 13.38 1.23 -6.89
N ALA A 44 12.46 1.98 -6.27
CA ALA A 44 11.19 2.34 -6.88
C ALA A 44 11.37 3.23 -8.11
N LEU A 45 12.30 4.20 -8.08
CA LEU A 45 12.64 5.01 -9.25
C LEU A 45 13.20 4.16 -10.40
N ARG A 46 14.04 3.16 -10.08
CA ARG A 46 14.55 2.20 -11.08
C ARG A 46 13.45 1.32 -11.64
N ASP A 47 12.55 0.80 -10.81
CA ASP A 47 11.43 -0.03 -11.25
C ASP A 47 10.45 0.78 -12.11
N ALA A 48 10.18 2.03 -11.74
CA ALA A 48 9.33 2.95 -12.48
C ALA A 48 9.93 3.31 -13.85
N THR A 49 11.21 3.67 -13.89
CA THR A 49 11.83 4.20 -15.13
C THR A 49 12.50 3.13 -16.00
N GLY A 50 12.81 1.96 -15.45
CA GLY A 50 13.61 0.91 -16.10
C GLY A 50 15.10 1.19 -16.15
N ALA A 51 15.58 2.28 -15.53
CA ALA A 51 16.98 2.68 -15.51
C ALA A 51 17.28 3.49 -14.22
N ALA A 52 18.54 3.84 -13.98
CA ALA A 52 18.84 4.82 -12.93
C ALA A 52 18.22 6.18 -13.30
N ALA A 53 17.44 6.78 -12.41
CA ALA A 53 16.71 8.02 -12.68
C ALA A 53 17.62 9.27 -12.82
N GLY A 54 18.93 9.14 -12.56
CA GLY A 54 19.90 10.22 -12.69
C GLY A 54 19.59 11.38 -11.76
N ASP A 55 19.94 12.60 -12.19
CA ASP A 55 19.78 13.85 -11.44
C ASP A 55 18.63 14.72 -12.01
N MET A 56 17.53 14.07 -12.40
CA MET A 56 16.32 14.77 -12.85
C MET A 56 15.62 15.43 -11.64
N PRO A 57 14.97 16.61 -11.80
CA PRO A 57 14.25 17.27 -10.71
C PRO A 57 13.22 16.37 -10.00
N GLU A 58 12.49 15.53 -10.74
CA GLU A 58 11.53 14.58 -10.18
C GLU A 58 12.20 13.54 -9.26
N ALA A 59 13.38 13.04 -9.66
CA ALA A 59 14.13 12.06 -8.90
C ALA A 59 14.78 12.69 -7.66
N ARG A 60 15.31 13.92 -7.76
CA ARG A 60 15.78 14.68 -6.59
C ARG A 60 14.66 14.94 -5.59
N ALA A 61 13.49 15.38 -6.06
CA ALA A 61 12.32 15.60 -5.22
C ALA A 61 11.93 14.31 -4.49
N ALA A 62 11.83 13.17 -5.18
CA ALA A 62 11.52 11.88 -4.56
C ALA A 62 12.51 11.51 -3.45
N ARG A 63 13.82 11.66 -3.69
CA ARG A 63 14.88 11.39 -2.69
C ARG A 63 14.79 12.33 -1.49
N ALA A 64 14.59 13.62 -1.74
CA ALA A 64 14.52 14.63 -0.68
C ALA A 64 13.29 14.43 0.21
N ILE A 65 12.16 14.05 -0.38
CA ILE A 65 10.93 13.69 0.35
C ILE A 65 11.16 12.40 1.16
N ALA A 66 11.71 11.35 0.55
CA ALA A 66 12.03 10.10 1.25
C ALA A 66 12.99 10.33 2.44
N ALA A 67 13.99 11.20 2.27
CA ALA A 67 14.89 11.61 3.36
C ALA A 67 14.18 12.42 4.45
N ALA A 68 13.14 13.20 4.10
CA ALA A 68 12.32 13.91 5.08
C ALA A 68 11.46 12.93 5.90
N VAL A 69 10.89 11.91 5.27
CA VAL A 69 10.18 10.84 5.99
C VAL A 69 11.12 10.09 6.93
N GLU A 70 12.32 9.73 6.47
CA GLU A 70 13.33 9.08 7.32
C GLU A 70 13.66 9.93 8.56
N ARG A 71 13.87 11.23 8.37
CA ARG A 71 14.13 12.16 9.47
C ARG A 71 12.95 12.30 10.43
N HIS A 72 11.71 12.33 9.90
CA HIS A 72 10.50 12.40 10.72
C HIS A 72 10.34 11.14 11.58
N GLY A 73 10.40 9.96 10.97
CA GLY A 73 10.32 8.70 11.70
C GLY A 73 11.45 8.54 12.74
N ALA A 74 12.67 8.95 12.40
CA ALA A 74 13.81 8.95 13.33
C ALA A 74 13.71 10.00 14.45
N SER A 75 12.80 10.98 14.34
CA SER A 75 12.57 11.99 15.39
C SER A 75 11.76 11.47 16.57
N TYR A 76 11.03 10.36 16.39
CA TYR A 76 10.30 9.71 17.47
C TYR A 76 11.26 9.02 18.45
N PRO A 77 10.96 9.03 19.76
CA PRO A 77 11.62 8.14 20.69
C PRO A 77 11.51 6.68 20.24
N PRO A 78 12.48 5.80 20.56
CA PRO A 78 12.40 4.39 20.20
C PRO A 78 11.06 3.77 20.63
N GLY A 79 10.38 3.12 19.68
CA GLY A 79 9.08 2.48 19.91
C GLY A 79 7.87 3.42 19.98
N HIS A 80 8.03 4.71 19.65
CA HIS A 80 6.95 5.71 19.67
C HIS A 80 6.57 6.24 18.28
N GLU A 81 7.20 5.76 17.21
CA GLU A 81 6.71 5.94 15.85
C GLU A 81 5.32 5.27 15.73
N PRO A 82 4.36 5.81 14.95
CA PRO A 82 3.05 5.18 14.75
C PRO A 82 3.22 3.71 14.33
N ALA A 83 2.35 2.82 14.80
CA ALA A 83 2.58 1.39 14.59
C ALA A 83 2.34 0.93 13.14
N TYR A 84 1.45 1.62 12.41
CA TYR A 84 1.12 1.33 11.02
C TYR A 84 1.64 2.42 10.07
N HIS A 85 1.32 3.69 10.29
CA HIS A 85 1.80 4.80 9.47
C HIS A 85 3.24 5.18 9.83
N ASP A 86 4.16 4.21 9.68
CA ASP A 86 5.59 4.30 9.96
C ASP A 86 6.43 4.37 8.67
N ARG A 87 7.75 4.49 8.84
CA ARG A 87 8.73 4.37 7.76
C ARG A 87 8.66 3.04 7.01
N HIS A 88 8.15 1.95 7.59
CA HIS A 88 7.98 0.69 6.86
C HIS A 88 6.82 0.77 5.87
N HIS A 89 5.64 1.25 6.30
CA HIS A 89 4.50 1.50 5.41
C HIS A 89 4.90 2.45 4.28
N GLN A 90 5.60 3.54 4.59
CA GLN A 90 6.10 4.43 3.55
C GLN A 90 7.04 3.71 2.56
N ALA A 91 7.93 2.84 3.05
CA ALA A 91 8.79 2.08 2.16
C ALA A 91 8.02 1.07 1.29
N GLU A 92 6.99 0.43 1.84
CA GLU A 92 6.15 -0.53 1.13
C GLU A 92 5.37 0.14 0.00
N THR A 93 4.73 1.27 0.28
CA THR A 93 3.94 2.05 -0.68
C THR A 93 4.81 2.66 -1.79
N ILE A 94 6.03 3.12 -1.48
CA ILE A 94 7.00 3.58 -2.49
C ILE A 94 7.39 2.45 -3.45
N LEU A 95 7.69 1.26 -2.93
CA LEU A 95 8.01 0.09 -3.77
C LEU A 95 6.83 -0.31 -4.65
N ALA A 96 5.63 -0.41 -4.05
CA ALA A 96 4.41 -0.74 -4.78
C ALA A 96 4.14 0.28 -5.91
N MET A 97 4.30 1.57 -5.63
CA MET A 97 4.17 2.62 -6.65
C MET A 97 5.22 2.48 -7.75
N GLY A 98 6.48 2.17 -7.40
CA GLY A 98 7.53 1.88 -8.39
C GLY A 98 7.14 0.75 -9.34
N TRP A 99 6.57 -0.34 -8.81
CA TRP A 99 6.10 -1.46 -9.63
C TRP A 99 4.91 -1.10 -10.51
N LEU A 100 3.89 -0.47 -9.94
CA LEU A 100 2.68 -0.05 -10.63
C LEU A 100 2.98 0.95 -11.75
N ALA A 101 3.74 2.00 -11.45
CA ALA A 101 4.13 3.01 -12.42
C ALA A 101 5.06 2.43 -13.51
N GLY A 102 5.97 1.53 -13.15
CA GLY A 102 6.84 0.83 -14.10
C GLY A 102 6.06 -0.01 -15.10
N LEU A 103 5.05 -0.75 -14.62
CA LEU A 103 4.15 -1.51 -15.49
C LEU A 103 3.27 -0.60 -16.34
N ALA A 104 2.72 0.48 -15.76
CA ALA A 104 1.95 1.47 -16.52
C ALA A 104 2.76 2.06 -17.68
N ARG A 105 4.04 2.35 -17.46
CA ARG A 105 4.95 2.80 -18.54
C ARG A 105 5.17 1.75 -19.61
N ARG A 106 5.40 0.48 -19.24
CA ARG A 106 5.55 -0.62 -20.21
C ARG A 106 4.28 -0.84 -21.04
N LEU A 107 3.12 -0.51 -20.49
CA LEU A 107 1.83 -0.52 -21.19
C LEU A 107 1.57 0.75 -22.02
N GLY A 108 2.46 1.75 -21.98
CA GLY A 108 2.28 3.03 -22.67
C GLY A 108 1.21 3.93 -22.04
N LEU A 109 0.86 3.70 -20.77
CA LEU A 109 -0.17 4.44 -20.03
C LEU A 109 0.37 5.65 -19.26
N LEU A 110 1.67 5.64 -18.95
CA LEU A 110 2.40 6.76 -18.36
C LEU A 110 3.69 7.00 -19.14
N ASP A 111 4.19 8.24 -19.11
CA ASP A 111 5.55 8.55 -19.51
C ASP A 111 6.54 8.42 -18.33
N ALA A 112 7.84 8.61 -18.60
CA ALA A 112 8.89 8.52 -17.58
C ALA A 112 8.76 9.58 -16.48
N ARG A 113 8.31 10.78 -16.84
CA ARG A 113 8.18 11.90 -15.93
C ARG A 113 7.01 11.66 -14.97
N GLU A 114 5.86 11.26 -15.51
CA GLU A 114 4.67 10.92 -14.73
C GLU A 114 4.98 9.80 -13.72
N ALA A 115 5.69 8.76 -14.14
CA ALA A 115 6.07 7.67 -13.23
C ALA A 115 7.00 8.13 -12.09
N MET A 116 7.98 9.01 -12.37
CA MET A 116 8.83 9.56 -11.32
C MET A 116 8.05 10.47 -10.37
N LEU A 117 7.12 11.29 -10.89
CA LEU A 117 6.24 12.12 -10.07
C LEU A 117 5.32 11.28 -9.18
N SER A 118 4.82 10.15 -9.69
CA SER A 118 4.04 9.19 -8.89
C SER A 118 4.86 8.60 -7.74
N VAL A 119 6.12 8.22 -7.98
CA VAL A 119 7.03 7.76 -6.91
C VAL A 119 7.33 8.87 -5.91
N ALA A 120 7.57 10.11 -6.38
CA ALA A 120 7.81 11.26 -5.51
C ALA A 120 6.61 11.57 -4.60
N ALA A 121 5.39 11.47 -5.14
CA ALA A 121 4.16 11.65 -4.39
C ALA A 121 3.99 10.57 -3.31
N MET A 122 4.12 9.29 -3.67
CA MET A 122 4.00 8.20 -2.69
C MET A 122 5.13 8.18 -1.68
N ALA A 123 6.30 8.75 -1.99
CA ALA A 123 7.35 8.96 -1.01
C ALA A 123 6.96 9.91 0.13
N GLY A 124 5.95 10.76 -0.07
CA GLY A 124 5.50 11.73 0.91
C GLY A 124 4.04 11.62 1.31
N HIS A 125 3.29 10.59 0.90
CA HIS A 125 1.84 10.56 1.11
C HIS A 125 1.43 10.61 2.60
N ASP A 126 2.18 9.93 3.47
CA ASP A 126 2.05 9.99 4.94
C ASP A 126 3.15 10.82 5.63
N LEU A 127 3.79 11.74 4.92
CA LEU A 127 4.82 12.59 5.52
C LEU A 127 4.23 13.46 6.64
N LEU A 128 4.80 13.34 7.84
CA LEU A 128 4.32 13.95 9.09
C LEU A 128 3.05 13.34 9.67
N HIS A 129 2.69 12.11 9.27
CA HIS A 129 1.70 11.34 10.00
C HIS A 129 2.19 11.11 11.44
N ASP A 130 1.30 11.31 12.41
CA ASP A 130 1.58 11.23 13.85
C ASP A 130 0.76 10.15 14.56
N GLY A 131 0.03 9.36 13.79
CA GLY A 131 -0.86 8.32 14.28
C GLY A 131 -2.15 8.87 14.89
N SER A 132 -2.35 10.19 14.85
CA SER A 132 -3.60 10.77 15.32
C SER A 132 -4.76 10.35 14.43
N VAL A 133 -5.88 10.08 15.08
CA VAL A 133 -7.15 9.82 14.42
C VAL A 133 -8.18 10.85 14.86
N GLY A 134 -9.06 11.20 13.93
CA GLY A 134 -10.00 12.29 14.13
C GLY A 134 -9.46 13.62 13.61
N GLY A 135 -10.37 14.41 13.04
CA GLY A 135 -10.04 15.62 12.31
C GLY A 135 -10.84 15.68 11.02
N PRO A 136 -10.79 16.81 10.29
CA PRO A 136 -11.41 16.90 8.98
C PRO A 136 -10.80 15.85 8.04
N ARG A 137 -11.65 15.16 7.27
CA ARG A 137 -11.22 14.26 6.19
C ARG A 137 -10.24 14.99 5.25
N GLY A 138 -9.13 14.34 4.92
CA GLY A 138 -8.10 14.91 4.04
C GLY A 138 -7.10 15.84 4.72
N ALA A 139 -7.22 16.09 6.04
CA ALA A 139 -6.34 17.04 6.73
C ALA A 139 -4.89 16.56 6.83
N LEU A 140 -4.68 15.24 7.00
CA LEU A 140 -3.34 14.65 7.07
C LEU A 140 -2.70 14.62 5.68
N GLU A 141 -3.45 14.20 4.67
CA GLU A 141 -3.03 14.17 3.27
C GLU A 141 -2.70 15.58 2.76
N GLN A 142 -3.49 16.59 3.14
CA GLN A 142 -3.20 17.99 2.80
C GLN A 142 -1.90 18.46 3.44
N ARG A 143 -1.65 18.12 4.71
CA ARG A 143 -0.39 18.44 5.39
C ARG A 143 0.80 17.78 4.70
N SER A 144 0.70 16.48 4.42
CA SER A 144 1.68 15.70 3.67
C SER A 144 1.96 16.33 2.30
N ALA A 145 0.91 16.66 1.55
CA ALA A 145 0.98 17.25 0.23
C ALA A 145 1.68 18.60 0.22
N ASP A 146 1.38 19.46 1.19
CA ASP A 146 1.98 20.79 1.29
C ASP A 146 3.47 20.75 1.63
N VAL A 147 3.87 19.86 2.54
CA VAL A 147 5.28 19.69 2.90
C VAL A 147 6.05 19.03 1.76
N ALA A 148 5.51 17.97 1.15
CA ALA A 148 6.13 17.31 0.00
C ALA A 148 6.31 18.29 -1.18
N ALA A 149 5.31 19.14 -1.44
CA ALA A 149 5.39 20.16 -2.46
C ALA A 149 6.47 21.21 -2.19
N ALA A 150 6.61 21.69 -0.95
CA ALA A 150 7.65 22.64 -0.58
C ALA A 150 9.06 22.03 -0.74
N ILE A 151 9.22 20.75 -0.39
CA ILE A 151 10.48 20.02 -0.62
C ILE A 151 10.75 19.91 -2.13
N ALA A 152 9.75 19.52 -2.93
CA ALA A 152 9.91 19.38 -4.37
C ALA A 152 10.27 20.71 -5.06
N GLU A 153 9.69 21.83 -4.60
CA GLU A 153 10.02 23.17 -5.06
C GLU A 153 11.50 23.52 -4.76
N ALA A 154 11.98 23.20 -3.56
CA ALA A 154 13.38 23.41 -3.18
C ALA A 154 14.37 22.59 -4.04
N GLU A 155 13.95 21.42 -4.54
CA GLU A 155 14.73 20.59 -5.46
C GLU A 155 14.64 21.02 -6.94
N GLY A 156 13.94 22.13 -7.21
CA GLY A 156 13.82 22.75 -8.53
C GLY A 156 12.75 22.12 -9.42
N LEU A 157 11.76 21.43 -8.84
CA LEU A 157 10.62 20.92 -9.60
C LEU A 157 9.73 22.08 -10.06
N ASP A 158 9.22 22.01 -11.30
CA ASP A 158 8.33 23.05 -11.83
C ASP A 158 6.93 23.00 -11.19
N GLN A 159 6.17 24.07 -11.36
CA GLN A 159 4.83 24.21 -10.77
C GLN A 159 3.85 23.13 -11.22
N ARG A 160 4.01 22.58 -12.44
CA ARG A 160 3.17 21.48 -12.94
C ARG A 160 3.49 20.17 -12.20
N GLY A 161 4.76 19.88 -11.98
CA GLY A 161 5.21 18.73 -11.19
C GLY A 161 4.76 18.84 -9.74
N ILE A 162 4.90 20.02 -9.13
CA ILE A 162 4.42 20.29 -7.76
C ILE A 162 2.90 20.07 -7.65
N ALA A 163 2.12 20.61 -8.58
CA ALA A 163 0.66 20.40 -8.61
C ALA A 163 0.30 18.93 -8.80
N THR A 164 1.10 18.18 -9.57
CA THR A 164 0.92 16.74 -9.77
C THR A 164 1.17 15.97 -8.48
N ILE A 165 2.25 16.26 -7.75
CA ILE A 165 2.55 15.62 -6.45
C ILE A 165 1.41 15.86 -5.46
N ARG A 166 0.96 17.11 -5.30
CA ARG A 166 -0.16 17.44 -4.40
C ARG A 166 -1.40 16.63 -4.74
N ARG A 167 -1.79 16.62 -6.02
CA ARG A 167 -2.99 15.92 -6.48
C ARG A 167 -2.92 14.41 -6.24
N ILE A 168 -1.76 13.79 -6.47
CA ILE A 168 -1.58 12.35 -6.24
C ILE A 168 -1.67 12.03 -4.75
N ILE A 169 -1.03 12.82 -3.87
CA ILE A 169 -1.12 12.64 -2.42
C ILE A 169 -2.56 12.82 -1.94
N MET A 170 -3.26 13.88 -2.36
CA MET A 170 -4.65 14.09 -1.95
C MET A 170 -5.59 12.94 -2.34
N ALA A 171 -5.25 12.17 -3.39
CA ALA A 171 -6.05 11.03 -3.79
C ALA A 171 -6.00 9.84 -2.82
N THR A 172 -5.04 9.80 -1.88
CA THR A 172 -4.97 8.76 -0.84
C THR A 172 -5.98 8.98 0.30
N THR A 173 -6.66 10.14 0.33
CA THR A 173 -7.64 10.49 1.36
C THR A 173 -8.71 9.41 1.58
N TRP A 174 -8.72 8.83 2.78
CA TRP A 174 -9.70 7.80 3.16
C TRP A 174 -10.87 8.38 3.98
N PRO A 175 -12.11 7.90 3.80
CA PRO A 175 -12.58 6.96 2.78
C PRO A 175 -12.52 7.57 1.38
N TRP A 176 -12.28 6.73 0.37
CA TRP A 176 -12.11 7.17 -1.01
C TRP A 176 -13.40 7.70 -1.62
N GLU A 177 -13.29 8.83 -2.33
CA GLU A 177 -14.32 9.30 -3.26
C GLU A 177 -13.81 9.19 -4.70
N GLU A 178 -14.62 8.69 -5.63
CA GLU A 178 -14.20 8.43 -7.02
C GLU A 178 -13.69 9.71 -7.72
N ALA A 179 -14.32 10.85 -7.44
CA ALA A 179 -13.96 12.15 -8.02
C ALA A 179 -12.53 12.62 -7.67
N GLU A 180 -11.93 12.09 -6.61
CA GLU A 180 -10.60 12.46 -6.13
C GLU A 180 -9.47 11.62 -6.74
N ALA A 181 -9.79 10.59 -7.52
CA ALA A 181 -8.81 9.87 -8.35
C ALA A 181 -9.15 10.00 -9.85
N PRO A 182 -9.13 11.23 -10.42
CA PRO A 182 -9.62 11.50 -11.76
C PRO A 182 -8.74 10.91 -12.87
N ASP A 183 -7.51 10.49 -12.56
CA ASP A 183 -6.57 9.94 -13.53
C ASP A 183 -5.79 8.74 -12.98
N LEU A 184 -5.03 8.11 -13.88
CA LEU A 184 -4.31 6.88 -13.57
C LEU A 184 -3.30 7.06 -12.41
N PRO A 185 -2.43 8.09 -12.36
CA PRO A 185 -1.53 8.30 -11.23
C PRO A 185 -2.21 8.33 -9.86
N CYS A 186 -3.37 8.99 -9.74
CA CYS A 186 -4.14 9.01 -8.48
C CYS A 186 -4.69 7.62 -8.12
N ARG A 187 -5.17 6.85 -9.10
CA ARG A 187 -5.62 5.48 -8.86
C ARG A 187 -4.46 4.56 -8.45
N LEU A 188 -3.30 4.71 -9.10
CA LEU A 188 -2.09 3.95 -8.72
C LEU A 188 -1.64 4.28 -7.30
N ALA A 189 -1.81 5.53 -6.84
CA ALA A 189 -1.50 5.90 -5.45
C ALA A 189 -2.40 5.18 -4.45
N ARG A 190 -3.71 5.14 -4.69
CA ARG A 190 -4.66 4.36 -3.89
C ARG A 190 -4.32 2.87 -3.85
N GLU A 191 -3.95 2.31 -5.00
CA GLU A 191 -3.54 0.92 -5.11
C GLU A 191 -2.20 0.64 -4.42
N ALA A 192 -1.25 1.58 -4.48
CA ALA A 192 0.05 1.47 -3.81
C ALA A 192 -0.09 1.55 -2.29
N ASP A 193 -0.93 2.47 -1.81
CA ASP A 193 -1.21 2.70 -0.39
C ASP A 193 -1.83 1.46 0.27
N LEU A 194 -2.84 0.87 -0.38
CA LEU A 194 -3.46 -0.37 0.11
C LEU A 194 -2.82 -1.66 -0.44
N PHE A 195 -1.67 -1.59 -1.11
CA PHE A 195 -1.08 -2.75 -1.78
C PHE A 195 -0.75 -3.87 -0.79
N GLY A 196 0.01 -3.55 0.26
CA GLY A 196 0.35 -4.48 1.34
C GLY A 196 -0.89 -4.91 2.10
N SER A 197 -1.79 -3.97 2.39
CA SER A 197 -3.06 -4.21 3.07
C SER A 197 -3.97 -5.15 2.29
N ALA A 198 -3.91 -5.22 0.95
CA ALA A 198 -4.71 -6.14 0.14
C ALA A 198 -4.14 -7.58 0.07
N MET A 199 -2.91 -7.79 0.52
CA MET A 199 -2.24 -9.09 0.44
C MET A 199 -2.71 -10.08 1.51
N PRO A 200 -2.73 -11.40 1.21
CA PRO A 200 -3.28 -12.40 2.12
C PRO A 200 -2.52 -12.57 3.44
N GLU A 201 -1.19 -12.50 3.45
CA GLU A 201 -0.40 -12.68 4.69
C GLU A 201 0.02 -11.35 5.32
N LEU A 202 0.42 -10.39 4.48
CA LEU A 202 0.85 -9.07 4.98
C LEU A 202 -0.34 -8.24 5.48
N GLY A 203 -1.49 -8.31 4.82
CA GLY A 203 -2.68 -7.54 5.17
C GLY A 203 -3.15 -7.73 6.62
N PRO A 204 -3.37 -8.97 7.11
CA PRO A 204 -3.73 -9.21 8.51
C PRO A 204 -2.68 -8.74 9.51
N ARG A 205 -1.39 -8.79 9.15
CA ARG A 205 -0.29 -8.26 10.00
C ARG A 205 -0.38 -6.74 10.12
N LEU A 206 -0.56 -6.05 9.00
CA LEU A 206 -0.73 -4.61 8.93
C LEU A 206 -1.99 -4.15 9.68
N ALA A 207 -3.10 -4.89 9.57
CA ALA A 207 -4.32 -4.59 10.31
C ALA A 207 -4.08 -4.62 11.83
N ARG A 208 -3.31 -5.58 12.35
CA ARG A 208 -2.94 -5.63 13.77
C ARG A 208 -2.06 -4.45 14.21
N GLN A 209 -1.23 -3.92 13.31
CA GLN A 209 -0.46 -2.71 13.56
C GLN A 209 -1.36 -1.48 13.60
N LEU A 210 -2.32 -1.40 12.68
CA LEU A 210 -3.33 -0.35 12.69
C LEU A 210 -4.12 -0.37 14.00
N VAL A 211 -4.52 -1.54 14.52
CA VAL A 211 -5.15 -1.65 15.85
C VAL A 211 -4.30 -0.99 16.95
N GLN A 212 -2.98 -1.23 16.96
CA GLN A 212 -2.09 -0.65 17.97
C GLN A 212 -2.03 0.87 17.88
N GLU A 213 -1.98 1.39 16.65
CA GLU A 213 -1.97 2.83 16.39
C GLU A 213 -3.31 3.49 16.79
N LEU A 214 -4.43 2.93 16.34
CA LEU A 214 -5.78 3.41 16.69
C LEU A 214 -6.01 3.39 18.20
N ALA A 215 -5.56 2.33 18.88
CA ALA A 215 -5.65 2.23 20.33
C ALA A 215 -4.78 3.29 21.05
N ALA A 216 -3.55 3.54 20.56
CA ALA A 216 -2.68 4.59 21.09
C ALA A 216 -3.28 6.00 20.89
N ALA A 217 -4.04 6.19 19.81
CA ALA A 217 -4.77 7.43 19.53
C ALA A 217 -6.10 7.55 20.31
N GLY A 218 -6.47 6.54 21.10
CA GLY A 218 -7.67 6.54 21.94
C GLY A 218 -8.96 6.23 21.21
N GLN A 219 -8.91 5.61 20.03
CA GLN A 219 -10.11 5.20 19.30
C GLN A 219 -10.84 4.06 20.03
N GLU A 220 -12.13 4.24 20.25
CA GLU A 220 -13.01 3.18 20.76
C GLU A 220 -13.10 2.03 19.74
N ASP A 221 -13.10 0.80 20.24
CA ASP A 221 -13.18 -0.42 19.42
C ASP A 221 -12.10 -0.50 18.32
N ALA A 222 -10.88 -0.08 18.62
CA ALA A 222 -9.72 -0.17 17.72
C ALA A 222 -9.50 -1.59 17.17
N GLY A 223 -9.89 -2.64 17.91
CA GLY A 223 -9.77 -4.04 17.49
C GLY A 223 -10.62 -4.41 16.27
N SER A 224 -11.71 -3.67 16.01
CA SER A 224 -12.65 -3.94 14.92
C SER A 224 -11.98 -4.01 13.55
N VAL A 225 -10.92 -3.23 13.29
CA VAL A 225 -10.26 -3.18 11.97
C VAL A 225 -9.45 -4.43 11.63
N ALA A 226 -9.11 -5.26 12.62
CA ALA A 226 -8.36 -6.52 12.42
C ALA A 226 -9.24 -7.77 12.41
N THR A 227 -10.57 -7.60 12.41
CA THR A 227 -11.52 -8.71 12.31
C THR A 227 -11.59 -9.29 10.89
N HIS A 228 -12.01 -10.54 10.77
CA HIS A 228 -12.35 -11.17 9.51
C HIS A 228 -13.51 -10.46 8.81
N ALA A 229 -14.48 -9.94 9.57
CA ALA A 229 -15.54 -9.09 9.01
C ALA A 229 -14.96 -7.81 8.37
N ALA A 230 -14.06 -7.10 9.06
CA ALA A 230 -13.38 -5.93 8.49
C ALA A 230 -12.50 -6.28 7.29
N ARG A 231 -11.84 -7.44 7.31
CA ARG A 231 -11.08 -7.96 6.16
C ARG A 231 -11.96 -8.12 4.93
N LEU A 232 -13.12 -8.77 5.07
CA LEU A 232 -14.08 -8.91 3.98
C LEU A 232 -14.60 -7.56 3.49
N ALA A 233 -14.91 -6.65 4.41
CA ALA A 233 -15.36 -5.31 4.08
C ALA A 233 -14.31 -4.57 3.24
N LEU A 234 -13.03 -4.56 3.68
CA LEU A 234 -11.92 -3.99 2.92
C LEU A 234 -11.84 -4.62 1.51
N LEU A 235 -11.77 -5.95 1.43
CA LEU A 235 -11.67 -6.66 0.15
C LEU A 235 -12.86 -6.38 -0.77
N ARG A 236 -14.04 -6.03 -0.26
CA ARG A 236 -15.21 -5.68 -1.09
C ARG A 236 -15.21 -4.20 -1.49
N THR A 237 -14.69 -3.30 -0.67
CA THR A 237 -14.63 -1.86 -0.95
C THR A 237 -13.58 -1.49 -1.98
N LEU A 238 -12.51 -2.30 -2.14
CA LEU A 238 -11.51 -2.05 -3.17
C LEU A 238 -12.15 -1.99 -4.57
N PRO A 239 -11.84 -0.97 -5.40
CA PRO A 239 -12.35 -0.86 -6.76
C PRO A 239 -11.77 -1.96 -7.65
N GLU A 240 -12.23 -2.03 -8.90
CA GLU A 240 -11.61 -2.89 -9.90
C GLU A 240 -10.14 -2.47 -10.10
N PRO A 241 -9.17 -3.39 -9.98
CA PRO A 241 -7.75 -3.05 -10.13
C PRO A 241 -7.42 -2.46 -11.51
N SER A 242 -6.52 -1.49 -11.54
CA SER A 242 -5.91 -0.97 -12.76
C SER A 242 -5.19 -2.09 -13.54
N PRO A 243 -4.94 -1.91 -14.86
CA PRO A 243 -4.18 -2.90 -15.62
C PRO A 243 -2.82 -3.24 -14.99
N PRO A 244 -2.01 -2.28 -14.50
CA PRO A 244 -0.81 -2.58 -13.71
C PRO A 244 -1.07 -3.42 -12.45
N ALA A 245 -2.06 -3.06 -11.63
CA ALA A 245 -2.40 -3.79 -10.41
C ALA A 245 -2.89 -5.22 -10.68
N ALA A 246 -3.68 -5.40 -11.75
CA ALA A 246 -4.12 -6.71 -12.21
C ALA A 246 -2.94 -7.59 -12.65
N MET A 247 -1.94 -7.01 -13.34
CA MET A 247 -0.70 -7.71 -13.71
C MET A 247 0.13 -8.13 -12.49
N LEU A 248 0.08 -7.36 -11.40
CA LEU A 248 0.71 -7.71 -10.12
C LEU A 248 -0.07 -8.78 -9.33
N GLY A 249 -1.23 -9.22 -9.83
CA GLY A 249 -2.00 -10.31 -9.24
C GLY A 249 -3.01 -9.89 -8.18
N LEU A 250 -3.22 -8.59 -7.92
CA LEU A 250 -4.16 -8.12 -6.90
C LEU A 250 -5.59 -8.62 -7.11
N ALA A 251 -6.08 -8.62 -8.36
CA ALA A 251 -7.42 -9.09 -8.68
C ALA A 251 -7.59 -10.58 -8.32
N ALA A 252 -6.60 -11.41 -8.69
CA ALA A 252 -6.59 -12.83 -8.38
C ALA A 252 -6.51 -13.07 -6.86
N ALA A 253 -5.64 -12.35 -6.16
CA ALA A 253 -5.50 -12.45 -4.71
C ALA A 253 -6.81 -12.13 -3.97
N ARG A 254 -7.49 -11.07 -4.41
CA ARG A 254 -8.78 -10.66 -3.85
C ARG A 254 -9.82 -11.77 -4.06
N ALA A 255 -9.92 -12.28 -5.28
CA ALA A 255 -10.86 -13.37 -5.59
C ALA A 255 -10.57 -14.64 -4.77
N ASP A 256 -9.31 -15.02 -4.64
CA ASP A 256 -8.88 -16.20 -3.88
C ASP A 256 -9.21 -16.06 -2.39
N GLN A 257 -8.95 -14.89 -1.80
CA GLN A 257 -9.31 -14.63 -0.40
C GLN A 257 -10.83 -14.69 -0.17
N LEU A 258 -11.63 -14.08 -1.05
CA LEU A 258 -13.10 -14.14 -0.96
C LEU A 258 -13.60 -15.59 -1.13
N ALA A 259 -13.00 -16.36 -2.04
CA ALA A 259 -13.32 -17.76 -2.23
C ALA A 259 -12.97 -18.63 -1.02
N ALA A 260 -11.85 -18.34 -0.33
CA ALA A 260 -11.44 -19.03 0.89
C ALA A 260 -12.48 -18.88 2.01
N TYR A 261 -13.01 -17.67 2.24
CA TYR A 261 -14.11 -17.48 3.20
C TYR A 261 -15.36 -18.29 2.83
N CYS A 262 -15.74 -18.30 1.55
CA CYS A 262 -16.86 -19.15 1.09
C CYS A 262 -16.59 -20.65 1.29
N ALA A 263 -15.34 -21.10 1.12
CA ALA A 263 -14.94 -22.48 1.35
C ALA A 263 -14.97 -22.85 2.83
N VAL A 264 -14.52 -21.96 3.72
CA VAL A 264 -14.70 -22.13 5.19
C VAL A 264 -16.17 -22.32 5.53
N ALA A 265 -17.05 -21.45 5.03
CA ALA A 265 -18.50 -21.53 5.29
C ALA A 265 -19.08 -22.90 4.92
N ARG A 266 -18.65 -23.46 3.77
CA ARG A 266 -19.05 -24.80 3.33
C ARG A 266 -18.46 -25.90 4.20
N SER A 267 -17.18 -25.80 4.58
CA SER A 267 -16.51 -26.80 5.42
C SER A 267 -17.14 -26.94 6.81
N LEU A 268 -17.68 -25.84 7.34
CA LEU A 268 -18.36 -25.80 8.63
C LEU A 268 -19.84 -26.19 8.55
N ASN A 269 -20.36 -26.53 7.36
CA ASN A 269 -21.77 -26.86 7.13
C ASN A 269 -22.74 -25.80 7.68
N LEU A 270 -22.43 -24.51 7.51
CA LEU A 270 -23.30 -23.44 7.96
C LEU A 270 -24.64 -23.48 7.19
N GLU A 271 -25.75 -23.21 7.89
CA GLU A 271 -27.11 -23.29 7.33
C GLU A 271 -27.29 -22.37 6.10
N GLN A 272 -26.62 -21.20 6.11
CA GLN A 272 -26.55 -20.27 5.00
C GLN A 272 -25.07 -19.97 4.69
N PRO A 273 -24.40 -20.79 3.85
CA PRO A 273 -22.97 -20.66 3.64
C PRO A 273 -22.67 -19.39 2.82
N SER A 274 -22.10 -18.39 3.47
CA SER A 274 -21.64 -17.14 2.86
C SER A 274 -20.28 -16.73 3.44
N ALA A 275 -19.55 -15.86 2.73
CA ALA A 275 -18.31 -15.31 3.26
C ALA A 275 -18.55 -14.56 4.59
N ASP A 276 -19.65 -13.81 4.70
CA ASP A 276 -20.02 -13.09 5.93
C ASP A 276 -20.29 -14.03 7.10
N ALA A 277 -21.00 -15.14 6.86
CA ALA A 277 -21.26 -16.14 7.89
C ALA A 277 -19.95 -16.83 8.34
N ALA A 278 -19.04 -17.11 7.41
CA ALA A 278 -17.72 -17.63 7.76
C ALA A 278 -16.90 -16.63 8.58
N ALA A 279 -16.85 -15.36 8.17
CA ALA A 279 -16.11 -14.32 8.90
C ALA A 279 -16.65 -14.13 10.33
N ALA A 280 -17.97 -14.08 10.51
CA ALA A 280 -18.58 -13.97 11.83
C ALA A 280 -18.24 -15.15 12.75
N VAL A 281 -18.11 -16.37 12.20
CA VAL A 281 -17.65 -17.53 12.96
C VAL A 281 -16.15 -17.42 13.26
N LEU A 282 -15.32 -17.08 12.28
CA LEU A 282 -13.88 -16.94 12.46
C LEU A 282 -13.54 -15.87 13.52
N ASP A 283 -14.31 -14.77 13.59
CA ASP A 283 -14.13 -13.69 14.56
C ASP A 283 -14.37 -14.10 16.02
N VAL A 284 -15.06 -15.22 16.27
CA VAL A 284 -15.30 -15.73 17.63
C VAL A 284 -14.43 -16.94 18.00
N LEU A 285 -13.64 -17.45 17.06
CA LEU A 285 -12.71 -18.56 17.30
C LEU A 285 -11.41 -18.07 17.96
N ASP A 286 -10.63 -19.02 18.48
CA ASP A 286 -9.22 -18.74 18.77
C ASP A 286 -8.52 -18.29 17.48
N PRO A 287 -7.70 -17.22 17.50
CA PRO A 287 -7.06 -16.72 16.30
C PRO A 287 -6.22 -17.78 15.56
N ALA A 288 -5.56 -18.70 16.26
CA ALA A 288 -4.77 -19.74 15.60
C ALA A 288 -5.65 -20.74 14.84
N ASP A 289 -6.82 -21.08 15.40
CA ASP A 289 -7.79 -21.97 14.77
C ASP A 289 -8.46 -21.31 13.56
N ALA A 290 -8.80 -20.02 13.67
CA ALA A 290 -9.37 -19.24 12.59
C ALA A 290 -8.42 -19.16 11.37
N GLU A 291 -7.15 -18.84 11.61
CA GLU A 291 -6.13 -18.76 10.57
C GLU A 291 -5.84 -20.15 9.95
N ALA A 292 -5.83 -21.21 10.76
CA ALA A 292 -5.65 -22.57 10.26
C ALA A 292 -6.80 -23.01 9.34
N LEU A 293 -8.05 -22.69 9.69
CA LEU A 293 -9.21 -22.97 8.85
C LEU A 293 -9.16 -22.20 7.52
N LEU A 294 -8.82 -20.91 7.57
CA LEU A 294 -8.74 -20.08 6.38
C LEU A 294 -7.60 -20.54 5.45
N ALA A 295 -6.44 -20.91 6.01
CA ALA A 295 -5.32 -21.45 5.25
C ALA A 295 -5.65 -22.80 4.60
N ALA A 296 -6.31 -23.70 5.32
CA ALA A 296 -6.77 -24.98 4.77
C ALA A 296 -7.76 -24.78 3.62
N ALA A 297 -8.68 -23.81 3.75
CA ALA A 297 -9.65 -23.46 2.71
C ALA A 297 -9.01 -22.81 1.48
N ALA A 298 -7.93 -22.04 1.64
CA ALA A 298 -7.19 -21.43 0.54
C ALA A 298 -6.35 -22.45 -0.27
N ALA A 299 -6.04 -23.61 0.31
CA ALA A 299 -5.26 -24.68 -0.32
C ALA A 299 -6.10 -25.73 -1.05
N ALA A 300 -7.43 -25.72 -0.87
CA ALA A 300 -8.38 -26.69 -1.42
C ALA A 300 -8.89 -26.28 -2.82
#